data_AF-A0A8X6GGS6-F1
#
_entry.id   AF-A0A8X6GGS6-F1
#
_cell.length_a   1.000
_cell.length_b   1.000
_cell.length_c   1.000
_cell.angle_alpha   90.00
_cell.angle_beta   90.00
_cell.angle_gamma   90.00
#
_symmetry.space_group_name_H-M   'P 1'
#
loop_
_entity.id
_entity.type
_entity.pdbx_description
1 polymer ?
#
loop_
_entity_poly.entity_id
_entity_poly.type
_entity_poly.pdbx_seq_one_letter_code
_entity_poly.pdbx_strand_id
1 'polypeptide(L)'
;MPHALKVWITAVWGENETLVPRCRTERGVALTLEEYKMDTCARCYVYLPSFAFVSYERKLRYNPNTGLLYDIHTNTSCVADPDNTSHPIYDTFQSDLFARKWIACCRAAIECCEKMRSDPLPPEEKYRNIKVSVLLYEI
;
A
#
# COMPACT_ATOMS: atom_id res chain seq x y z
N MET A 1 -36.79 3.87 -49.46
CA MET A 1 -36.20 4.97 -48.66
C MET A 1 -35.73 4.37 -47.34
N PRO A 2 -34.43 4.28 -47.04
CA PRO A 2 -33.98 3.83 -45.73
C PRO A 2 -33.86 5.03 -44.78
N HIS A 3 -34.56 4.93 -43.63
CA HIS A 3 -34.48 5.90 -42.54
C HIS A 3 -33.12 5.77 -41.82
N ALA A 4 -32.38 6.87 -41.71
CA ALA A 4 -31.13 6.91 -40.96
C ALA A 4 -31.43 7.07 -39.46
N LEU A 5 -31.04 6.08 -38.66
CA LEU A 5 -31.02 6.15 -37.20
C LEU A 5 -30.06 7.26 -36.73
N LYS A 6 -30.57 8.23 -35.96
CA LYS A 6 -29.74 9.23 -35.29
C LYS A 6 -29.32 8.71 -33.92
N VAL A 7 -28.04 8.41 -33.78
CA VAL A 7 -27.41 8.05 -32.50
C VAL A 7 -26.98 9.34 -31.79
N TRP A 8 -27.41 9.52 -30.53
CA TRP A 8 -26.93 10.59 -29.66
C TRP A 8 -26.17 9.96 -28.51
N ILE A 9 -24.88 10.31 -28.35
CA ILE A 9 -24.05 9.87 -27.24
C ILE A 9 -24.13 10.94 -26.17
N THR A 10 -24.84 10.67 -25.07
CA THR A 10 -24.82 11.52 -23.88
C THR A 10 -23.81 10.97 -22.89
N ALA A 11 -22.84 11.81 -22.48
CA ALA A 11 -21.95 11.47 -21.38
C ALA A 11 -22.75 11.54 -20.07
N VAL A 12 -23.06 10.39 -19.49
CA VAL A 12 -23.62 10.31 -18.13
C VAL A 12 -22.45 10.39 -17.16
N TRP A 13 -22.40 11.46 -16.37
CA TRP A 13 -21.42 11.64 -15.30
C TRP A 13 -21.78 10.67 -14.17
N GLY A 14 -21.05 9.55 -14.09
CA GLY A 14 -21.12 8.66 -12.93
C GLY A 14 -20.67 9.39 -11.68
N GLU A 15 -21.45 9.23 -10.61
CA GLU A 15 -21.26 9.90 -9.32
C GLU A 15 -19.86 9.64 -8.71
N ASN A 16 -19.38 10.65 -7.97
CA ASN A 16 -18.10 10.70 -7.27
C ASN A 16 -17.85 9.45 -6.39
N GLU A 17 -17.21 8.42 -6.93
CA GLU A 17 -16.29 7.64 -6.11
C GLU A 17 -15.12 8.56 -5.76
N THR A 18 -15.07 9.05 -4.52
CA THR A 18 -13.86 9.67 -3.99
C THR A 18 -12.74 8.65 -4.14
N LEU A 19 -11.93 8.83 -5.18
CA LEU A 19 -10.85 7.93 -5.53
C LEU A 19 -9.83 8.02 -4.40
N VAL A 20 -9.93 7.13 -3.42
CA VAL A 20 -9.06 7.14 -2.24
C VAL A 20 -7.63 6.96 -2.77
N PRO A 21 -6.74 7.97 -2.64
CA PRO A 21 -5.41 7.88 -3.19
C PRO A 21 -4.67 6.71 -2.54
N ARG A 22 -4.20 5.78 -3.38
CA ARG A 22 -3.48 4.57 -2.97
C ARG A 22 -1.99 4.70 -3.23
N CYS A 23 -1.20 4.00 -2.42
CA CYS A 23 0.25 4.00 -2.52
C CYS A 23 0.73 2.72 -3.21
N ARG A 24 1.63 2.90 -4.18
CA ARG A 24 2.14 1.78 -4.98
C ARG A 24 3.38 1.20 -4.33
N THR A 25 3.33 -0.08 -4.01
CA THR A 25 4.49 -0.85 -3.53
C THR A 25 5.45 -1.15 -4.68
N GLU A 26 6.69 -1.52 -4.37
CA GLU A 26 7.66 -2.02 -5.36
C GLU A 26 7.21 -3.29 -6.10
N ARG A 27 6.19 -4.00 -5.58
CA ARG A 27 5.55 -5.16 -6.23
C ARG A 27 4.45 -4.74 -7.22
N GLY A 28 4.20 -3.44 -7.35
CA GLY A 28 3.14 -2.90 -8.18
C GLY A 28 1.74 -2.95 -7.57
N VAL A 29 1.59 -3.40 -6.32
CA VAL A 29 0.30 -3.46 -5.61
C VAL A 29 -0.04 -2.07 -5.05
N ALA A 30 -1.29 -1.63 -5.25
CA ALA A 30 -1.82 -0.37 -4.73
C ALA A 30 -2.56 -0.61 -3.41
N LEU A 31 -2.05 -0.01 -2.34
CA LEU A 31 -2.54 -0.18 -0.96
C LEU A 31 -3.05 1.15 -0.39
N THR A 32 -3.93 1.09 0.60
CA THR A 32 -4.23 2.27 1.45
C THR A 32 -2.99 2.69 2.25
N LEU A 33 -2.97 3.90 2.81
CA LEU A 33 -1.85 4.37 3.64
C LEU A 33 -1.54 3.41 4.81
N GLU A 34 -2.57 2.90 5.47
CA GLU A 34 -2.42 2.01 6.63
C GLU A 34 -1.85 0.65 6.22
N GLU A 35 -2.41 0.03 5.18
CA GLU A 35 -1.87 -1.21 4.62
C GLU A 35 -0.43 -1.04 4.10
N TYR A 36 -0.15 0.10 3.46
CA TYR A 36 1.18 0.43 2.99
C TYR A 36 2.16 0.60 4.14
N LYS A 37 1.77 1.30 5.22
CA LYS A 37 2.56 1.42 6.46
C LYS A 37 2.88 0.02 6.99
N MET A 38 1.89 -0.85 7.17
CA MET A 38 2.12 -2.20 7.69
C MET A 38 3.06 -3.03 6.80
N ASP A 39 2.79 -3.10 5.49
CA ASP A 39 3.59 -3.85 4.51
C ASP A 39 5.03 -3.34 4.47
N THR A 40 5.23 -2.04 4.27
CA THR A 40 6.57 -1.49 4.05
C THR A 40 7.42 -1.50 5.29
N CYS A 41 6.84 -1.28 6.47
CA CYS A 41 7.58 -1.31 7.73
C CYS A 41 8.00 -2.74 8.10
N ALA A 42 7.16 -3.75 7.81
CA ALA A 42 7.54 -5.16 7.95
C ALA A 42 8.67 -5.54 6.98
N ARG A 43 8.67 -4.99 5.76
CA ARG A 43 9.73 -5.23 4.77
C ARG A 43 11.04 -4.54 5.14
N CYS A 44 10.98 -3.28 5.59
CA CYS A 44 12.14 -2.56 6.14
C CYS A 44 12.83 -3.37 7.25
N TYR A 45 12.05 -4.04 8.11
CA TYR A 45 12.58 -4.92 9.14
C TYR A 45 13.35 -6.10 8.52
N VAL A 46 12.78 -6.78 7.53
CA VAL A 46 13.43 -7.95 6.89
C VAL A 46 14.67 -7.57 6.07
N TYR A 47 14.70 -6.38 5.49
CA TYR A 47 15.86 -5.84 4.76
C TYR A 47 17.07 -5.57 5.64
N LEU A 48 16.91 -5.47 6.97
CA LEU A 48 18.06 -5.37 7.86
C LEU A 48 18.89 -6.68 7.83
N PRO A 49 20.23 -6.57 7.85
CA PRO A 49 21.11 -7.73 7.84
C PRO A 49 20.96 -8.55 9.13
N SER A 50 21.25 -9.85 9.08
CA SER A 50 21.04 -10.76 10.22
C SER A 50 21.79 -10.36 11.49
N PHE A 51 22.94 -9.69 11.39
CA PHE A 51 23.68 -9.16 12.54
C PHE A 51 22.98 -8.00 13.24
N ALA A 52 21.93 -7.41 12.64
CA ALA A 52 21.15 -6.36 13.27
C ALA A 52 20.24 -6.87 14.41
N PHE A 53 20.14 -8.19 14.58
CA PHE A 53 19.26 -8.86 15.53
C PHE A 53 20.06 -9.56 16.63
N VAL A 54 19.46 -9.68 17.82
CA VAL A 54 20.07 -10.33 19.00
C VAL A 54 20.51 -11.75 18.67
N SER A 55 19.71 -12.47 17.88
CA SER A 55 20.09 -13.75 17.28
C SER A 55 19.33 -13.95 15.96
N TYR A 56 19.82 -14.88 15.13
CA TYR A 56 19.14 -15.25 13.88
C TYR A 56 17.71 -15.78 14.13
N GLU A 57 17.53 -16.54 15.21
CA GLU A 57 16.24 -17.15 15.60
C GLU A 57 15.22 -16.10 16.07
N ARG A 58 15.70 -14.98 16.63
CA ARG A 58 14.84 -13.87 17.06
C ARG A 58 14.39 -12.97 15.90
N LYS A 59 14.95 -13.15 14.69
CA LYS A 59 14.53 -12.39 13.51
C LYS A 59 13.17 -12.90 13.02
N LEU A 60 12.13 -12.09 13.23
CA LEU A 60 10.80 -12.35 12.69
C LEU A 60 10.80 -12.46 11.16
N ARG A 61 9.88 -13.27 10.63
CA ARG A 61 9.71 -13.48 9.19
C ARG A 61 8.56 -12.63 8.65
N TYR A 62 8.67 -12.23 7.40
CA TYR A 62 7.61 -11.48 6.71
C TYR A 62 6.62 -12.42 6.03
N ASN A 63 5.32 -12.16 6.20
CA ASN A 63 4.25 -12.85 5.48
C ASN A 63 3.72 -11.95 4.33
N PRO A 64 4.01 -12.30 3.06
CA PRO A 64 3.65 -11.46 1.92
C PRO A 64 2.15 -11.38 1.64
N ASN A 65 1.34 -12.28 2.22
CA ASN A 65 -0.11 -12.32 2.04
C ASN A 65 -0.83 -11.37 3.02
N THR A 66 -0.25 -11.13 4.19
CA THR A 66 -0.88 -10.31 5.24
C THR A 66 -0.17 -8.99 5.48
N GLY A 67 1.08 -8.83 5.02
CA GLY A 67 1.88 -7.65 5.32
C GLY A 67 2.46 -7.66 6.75
N LEU A 68 2.31 -8.74 7.51
CA LEU A 68 2.69 -8.83 8.92
C LEU A 68 4.05 -9.51 9.11
N LEU A 69 4.66 -9.25 10.27
CA LEU A 69 5.78 -10.04 10.78
C LEU A 69 5.23 -11.20 11.61
N TYR A 70 5.89 -12.36 11.58
CA TYR A 70 5.52 -13.50 12.40
C TYR A 70 6.74 -14.16 13.02
N ASP A 71 6.54 -14.62 14.26
CA ASP A 71 7.50 -15.42 15.01
C ASP A 71 7.23 -16.90 14.71
N ILE A 72 8.26 -17.62 14.27
CA ILE A 72 8.16 -19.04 13.92
C ILE A 72 8.08 -19.95 15.16
N HIS A 73 8.53 -19.48 16.32
CA HIS A 73 8.62 -20.26 17.55
C HIS A 73 7.31 -20.19 18.34
N THR A 74 6.70 -19.00 18.41
CA THR A 74 5.43 -18.79 19.11
C THR A 74 4.22 -18.84 18.18
N ASN A 75 4.44 -18.86 16.86
CA ASN A 75 3.41 -18.79 15.84
C ASN A 75 2.51 -17.53 15.96
N THR A 76 3.05 -16.44 16.51
CA THR A 76 2.33 -15.18 16.68
C THR A 76 2.69 -14.21 15.55
N SER A 77 1.67 -13.61 14.94
CA SER A 77 1.85 -12.50 14.00
C SER A 77 1.73 -11.16 14.71
N CYS A 78 2.44 -10.15 14.21
CA CYS A 78 2.41 -8.80 14.74
C CYS A 78 2.57 -7.74 13.65
N VAL A 79 2.03 -6.56 13.95
CA VAL A 79 2.14 -5.38 13.09
C VAL A 79 3.49 -4.72 13.32
N ALA A 80 4.18 -4.38 12.23
CA ALA A 80 5.44 -3.64 12.27
C ALA A 80 5.19 -2.14 12.46
N ASP A 81 4.80 -1.74 13.68
CA ASP A 81 4.53 -0.33 13.99
C ASP A 81 5.80 0.39 14.48
N PRO A 82 6.33 1.37 13.71
CA PRO A 82 7.50 2.15 14.13
C PRO A 82 7.24 3.06 15.33
N ASP A 83 5.98 3.34 15.67
CA ASP A 83 5.64 4.31 16.71
C ASP A 83 5.44 3.65 18.08
N ASN A 84 5.28 2.32 18.11
CA ASN A 84 5.12 1.53 19.33
C ASN A 84 6.45 0.90 19.78
N THR A 85 7.29 1.69 20.46
CA THR A 85 8.59 1.23 21.00
C THR A 85 8.48 0.18 22.10
N SER A 86 7.29 -0.01 22.67
CA SER A 86 7.02 -1.05 23.66
C SER A 86 6.68 -2.41 23.03
N HIS A 87 6.62 -2.49 21.71
CA HIS A 87 6.29 -3.73 21.00
C HIS A 87 7.47 -4.72 21.02
N PRO A 88 7.25 -6.04 21.20
CA PRO A 88 8.31 -7.06 21.24
C PRO A 88 9.26 -7.12 20.04
N ILE A 89 8.88 -6.49 18.92
CA ILE A 89 9.76 -6.32 17.74
C ILE A 89 11.03 -5.56 18.13
N TYR A 90 10.93 -4.57 19.03
CA TYR A 90 12.08 -3.77 19.45
C TYR A 90 13.13 -4.60 20.17
N ASP A 91 12.70 -5.59 20.97
CA ASP A 91 13.57 -6.50 21.70
C ASP A 91 14.28 -7.52 20.80
N THR A 92 13.99 -7.51 19.49
CA THR A 92 14.70 -8.37 18.52
C THR A 92 15.99 -7.74 18.03
N PHE A 93 16.13 -6.41 18.11
CA PHE A 93 17.30 -5.71 17.60
C PHE A 93 18.49 -5.85 18.54
N GLN A 94 19.68 -6.02 17.96
CA GLN A 94 20.93 -6.11 18.72
C GLN A 94 21.29 -4.78 19.42
N SER A 95 20.83 -3.65 18.88
CA SER A 95 21.04 -2.33 19.46
C SER A 95 20.00 -1.31 18.98
N ASP A 96 19.86 -0.23 19.75
CA ASP A 96 19.02 0.93 19.39
C ASP A 96 19.38 1.53 18.03
N LEU A 97 20.64 1.40 17.59
CA LEU A 97 21.05 1.89 16.28
C LEU A 97 20.28 1.20 15.16
N PHE A 98 20.08 -0.13 15.25
CA PHE A 98 19.34 -0.88 14.24
C PHE A 98 17.83 -0.61 14.31
N ALA A 99 17.29 -0.51 15.52
CA ALA A 99 15.90 -0.09 15.72
C ALA A 99 15.64 1.28 15.08
N ARG A 100 16.51 2.27 15.31
CA ARG A 100 16.41 3.60 14.68
C ARG A 100 16.53 3.56 13.16
N LYS A 101 17.41 2.71 12.59
CA LYS A 101 17.52 2.53 11.14
C LYS A 101 16.24 1.96 10.54
N TRP A 102 15.63 0.98 11.20
CA TRP A 102 14.36 0.41 10.79
C TRP A 102 13.23 1.46 10.83
N ILE A 103 13.11 2.21 11.94
CA ILE A 103 12.13 3.30 12.06
C ILE A 103 12.32 4.35 10.96
N ALA A 104 13.57 4.75 10.68
CA ALA A 104 13.88 5.72 9.63
C ALA A 104 13.46 5.21 8.24
N CYS A 105 13.71 3.93 7.92
CA CYS A 105 13.25 3.31 6.68
C CYS A 105 11.72 3.34 6.57
N CYS A 106 11.02 2.96 7.63
CA CYS A 106 9.56 2.94 7.69
C CYS A 106 8.96 4.35 7.52
N ARG A 107 9.50 5.36 8.21
CA ARG A 107 9.07 6.76 8.07
C ARG A 107 9.29 7.30 6.65
N ALA A 108 10.45 7.03 6.05
CA ALA A 108 10.72 7.43 4.67
C ALA A 108 9.72 6.80 3.67
N ALA A 109 9.31 5.54 3.89
CA ALA A 109 8.30 4.88 3.07
C ALA A 109 6.91 5.53 3.25
N ILE A 110 6.51 5.84 4.48
CA ILE A 110 5.25 6.54 4.78
C ILE A 110 5.22 7.92 4.11
N GLU A 111 6.31 8.70 4.24
CA GLU A 111 6.44 10.00 3.58
C GLU A 111 6.37 9.89 2.05
N CYS A 112 6.94 8.81 1.48
CA CYS A 112 6.85 8.53 0.05
C CYS A 112 5.39 8.29 -0.37
N CYS A 113 4.65 7.51 0.42
CA CYS A 113 3.23 7.26 0.20
C CYS A 113 2.39 8.54 0.31
N GLU A 114 2.63 9.39 1.30
CA GLU A 114 1.93 10.68 1.39
C GLU A 114 2.16 11.56 0.17
N LYS A 115 3.39 11.58 -0.37
CA LYS A 115 3.70 12.28 -1.63
C LYS A 115 2.92 11.69 -2.80
N MET A 116 2.90 10.36 -2.95
CA MET A 116 2.10 9.68 -4.00
C MET A 116 0.62 10.04 -3.92
N ARG A 117 0.08 10.20 -2.71
CA ARG A 117 -1.33 10.55 -2.50
C ARG A 117 -1.63 12.02 -2.80
N SER A 118 -0.63 12.89 -2.64
CA SER A 118 -0.74 14.32 -2.92
C SER A 118 -0.47 14.68 -4.38
N ASP A 119 0.23 13.82 -5.12
CA ASP A 119 0.54 14.06 -6.53
C ASP A 119 -0.75 13.97 -7.38
N PRO A 120 -1.09 15.01 -8.15
CA PRO A 120 -2.25 14.98 -9.01
C PRO A 120 -2.09 13.89 -10.06
N LEU A 121 -3.12 13.05 -10.21
CA LEU A 121 -3.12 11.99 -11.21
C LEU A 121 -2.85 12.56 -12.61
N PRO A 122 -1.98 11.94 -13.41
CA PRO A 122 -1.77 12.36 -14.79
C PRO A 122 -3.12 12.37 -15.54
N PRO A 123 -3.33 13.33 -16.48
CA PRO A 123 -4.62 13.51 -17.15
C PRO A 123 -5.19 12.23 -17.77
N GLU A 124 -4.32 11.36 -18.27
CA GLU A 124 -4.64 10.06 -18.90
C GLU A 124 -5.43 9.11 -17.98
N GLU A 125 -5.16 9.10 -16.67
CA GLU A 125 -5.88 8.24 -15.71
C GLU A 125 -7.21 8.85 -15.23
N LYS A 126 -7.34 10.18 -15.33
CA LYS A 126 -8.59 10.90 -15.00
C LYS A 126 -9.76 10.46 -15.89
N TYR A 127 -9.48 10.01 -17.12
CA TYR A 127 -10.50 9.66 -18.12
C TYR A 127 -10.71 8.14 -18.29
N ARG A 128 -9.90 7.29 -17.65
CA ARG A 128 -9.99 5.83 -17.81
C ARG A 128 -11.21 5.19 -17.10
N ASN A 129 -11.87 5.96 -16.22
CA ASN A 129 -13.06 5.53 -15.48
C ASN A 129 -14.38 6.02 -16.11
N ILE A 130 -14.37 6.58 -17.33
CA ILE A 130 -15.61 6.91 -18.03
C ILE A 130 -16.25 5.61 -18.56
N LYS A 131 -17.25 5.07 -17.86
CA LYS A 131 -18.16 4.07 -18.44
C LYS A 131 -19.09 4.77 -19.42
N VAL A 132 -18.89 4.53 -20.72
CA VAL A 132 -19.81 4.96 -21.77
C VAL A 132 -20.92 3.92 -21.88
N SER A 133 -22.13 4.27 -21.45
CA SER A 133 -23.33 3.45 -21.71
C SER A 133 -24.09 4.01 -22.90
N VAL A 134 -24.26 3.20 -23.94
CA VAL A 134 -25.07 3.53 -25.11
C VAL A 134 -26.51 3.11 -24.84
N LEU A 135 -27.43 4.07 -24.77
CA LEU A 135 -28.87 3.80 -24.73
C LEU A 135 -29.42 3.87 -26.15
N LEU A 136 -29.96 2.76 -26.64
CA LEU A 136 -30.71 2.69 -27.89
C LEU A 136 -32.20 2.81 -27.56
N TYR A 137 -32.89 3.77 -28.17
CA TYR A 137 -34.34 3.85 -28.16
C TYR A 137 -34.86 3.64 -29.58
N GLU A 138 -35.87 2.78 -29.73
CA GLU A 138 -36.62 2.62 -30.98
C GLU A 138 -37.67 3.75 -31.06
N ILE A 139 -37.73 4.46 -32.19
CA ILE A 139 -38.81 5.38 -32.56
C ILE A 139 -39.55 4.78 -33.75
#